data_AF-A0A7X8H8U8-F1
#
_entry.id   AF-A0A7X8H8U8-F1
#
_cell.length_a   1.000
_cell.length_b   1.000
_cell.length_c   1.000
_cell.angle_alpha   90.00
_cell.angle_beta   90.00
_cell.angle_gamma   90.00
#
_symmetry.space_group_name_H-M   'P 1'
#
loop_
_entity.id
_entity.type
_entity.pdbx_description
1 polymer ?
#
loop_
_entity_poly.entity_id
_entity_poly.type
_entity_poly.pdbx_seq_one_letter_code
_entity_poly.pdbx_strand_id
1 'polypeptide(L)'
;MLIDEKDIELLKKGEPPISSDVLKTMTIGRELWLDFFIEYYLNNFISQGGSKVKVIVGSEGTGKTHLMRCIEHEARDQGYVTVFFSLRDSYFKLNDLTSLYKMITSQIDLEELVRGLCRKTAGVLGYDISHYDGSERLLPKMVEDGMTKVTAEKEIRNTASQVFKDADFGSSFSAFAYTVVKERMIKGQNETLKTALRWLSGEKLERQERQTTYLFEKLQKSNARYWLNSLIRLLKYAGWSGLVVLIDDVDIITRRSPETARYYYTPNAIKDVCEIIRQLIDDTELLESFVMILSGRYPMLEDEKRGFKSYEALWMRLQSGLVTVNRFNRFADIVNMDDFLKA
;
A
#
# COMPACT_ATOMS: atom_id res chain seq x y z
N MET A 1 0.66 -1.39 -32.02
CA MET A 1 1.15 -1.07 -30.67
C MET A 1 2.06 0.14 -30.80
N LEU A 2 1.69 1.27 -30.21
CA LEU A 2 2.56 2.43 -30.13
C LEU A 2 3.34 2.29 -28.82
N ILE A 3 4.67 2.24 -28.92
CA ILE A 3 5.54 2.29 -27.75
C ILE A 3 6.00 3.74 -27.65
N ASP A 4 5.68 4.38 -26.52
CA ASP A 4 6.04 5.78 -26.30
C ASP A 4 7.56 5.93 -26.14
N GLU A 5 8.11 7.10 -26.49
CA GLU A 5 9.55 7.38 -26.39
C GLU A 5 10.10 7.14 -24.98
N LYS A 6 9.30 7.44 -23.95
CA LYS A 6 9.65 7.21 -22.55
C LYS A 6 9.83 5.73 -22.22
N ASP A 7 8.96 4.86 -22.74
CA ASP A 7 9.07 3.41 -22.55
C ASP A 7 10.31 2.87 -23.29
N ILE A 8 10.61 3.41 -24.48
CA ILE A 8 11.84 3.06 -25.21
C ILE A 8 13.08 3.46 -24.41
N GLU A 9 13.10 4.63 -23.76
CA GLU A 9 14.22 5.06 -22.91
C GLU A 9 14.43 4.17 -21.69
N LEU A 10 13.34 3.74 -21.03
CA LEU A 10 13.40 2.81 -19.91
C LEU A 10 13.96 1.45 -20.34
N LEU A 11 13.43 0.90 -21.44
CA LEU A 11 13.89 -0.37 -21.99
C LEU A 11 15.38 -0.32 -22.37
N LYS A 12 15.87 0.81 -22.91
CA LYS A 12 17.30 1.00 -23.19
C LYS A 12 18.18 0.97 -21.93
N LYS A 13 17.63 1.32 -20.77
CA LYS A 13 18.31 1.25 -19.46
C LYS A 13 18.14 -0.11 -18.77
N GLY A 14 17.40 -1.04 -19.39
CA GLY A 14 17.04 -2.33 -18.78
C GLY A 14 15.93 -2.22 -17.73
N GLU A 15 15.18 -1.12 -17.74
CA GLU A 15 14.03 -0.89 -16.85
C GLU A 15 12.72 -1.26 -17.58
N PRO A 16 11.71 -1.78 -16.86
CA PRO A 16 10.43 -2.12 -17.49
C PRO A 16 9.66 -0.87 -17.96
N PRO A 17 8.81 -1.02 -18.99
CA PRO A 17 7.96 0.06 -19.46
C PRO A 17 6.91 0.45 -18.41
N ILE A 18 6.42 1.68 -18.48
CA ILE A 18 5.32 2.18 -17.67
C ILE A 18 3.98 1.79 -18.30
N SER A 19 3.89 1.77 -19.63
CA SER A 19 2.65 1.42 -20.33
C SER A 19 2.24 -0.02 -20.04
N SER A 20 0.99 -0.17 -19.60
CA SER A 20 0.36 -1.47 -19.38
C SER A 20 0.39 -2.37 -20.59
N ASP A 21 0.02 -1.83 -21.75
CA ASP A 21 -0.15 -2.62 -22.96
C ASP A 21 1.20 -3.16 -23.42
N VAL A 22 2.24 -2.33 -23.34
CA VAL A 22 3.62 -2.73 -23.65
C VAL A 22 4.10 -3.77 -22.64
N LEU A 23 3.86 -3.53 -21.34
CA LEU A 23 4.24 -4.45 -20.28
C LEU A 23 3.57 -5.82 -20.46
N LYS A 24 2.25 -5.86 -20.66
CA LYS A 24 1.46 -7.09 -20.90
C LYS A 24 1.96 -7.82 -22.15
N THR A 25 2.22 -7.11 -23.25
CA THR A 25 2.69 -7.71 -24.52
C THR A 25 4.10 -8.29 -24.42
N MET A 26 4.99 -7.64 -23.67
CA MET A 26 6.38 -8.09 -23.49
C MET A 26 6.53 -9.19 -22.44
N THR A 27 5.49 -9.49 -21.65
CA THR A 27 5.56 -10.48 -20.59
C THR A 27 5.30 -11.89 -21.14
N ILE A 28 6.29 -12.76 -21.04
CA ILE A 28 6.20 -14.18 -21.39
C ILE A 28 6.18 -15.02 -20.10
N GLY A 29 5.51 -16.17 -20.11
CA GLY A 29 5.48 -17.11 -18.98
C GLY A 29 4.53 -16.72 -17.84
N ARG A 30 3.60 -15.80 -18.09
CA ARG A 30 2.65 -15.30 -17.08
C ARG A 30 1.91 -16.44 -16.36
N GLU A 31 1.59 -17.50 -17.08
CA GLU A 31 0.87 -18.68 -16.64
C GLU A 31 1.61 -19.50 -15.56
N LEU A 32 2.92 -19.33 -15.43
CA LEU A 32 3.74 -20.08 -14.49
C LEU A 32 3.58 -19.61 -13.04
N TRP A 33 3.41 -18.30 -12.82
CA TRP A 33 3.28 -17.74 -11.47
C TRP A 33 2.37 -16.52 -11.40
N LEU A 34 2.47 -15.59 -12.35
CA LEU A 34 1.74 -14.33 -12.30
C LEU A 34 0.22 -14.57 -12.35
N ASP A 35 -0.28 -15.33 -13.31
CA ASP A 35 -1.73 -15.57 -13.45
C ASP A 35 -2.30 -16.31 -12.21
N PHE A 36 -1.54 -17.26 -11.68
CA PHE A 36 -1.88 -17.89 -10.40
C PHE A 36 -1.90 -16.88 -9.24
N PHE A 37 -0.90 -16.00 -9.16
CA PHE A 37 -0.84 -15.00 -8.10
C PHE A 37 -2.04 -14.07 -8.17
N ILE A 38 -2.41 -13.65 -9.37
CA ILE A 38 -3.57 -12.79 -9.63
C ILE A 38 -4.85 -13.50 -9.21
N GLU A 39 -5.09 -14.71 -9.70
CA GLU A 39 -6.30 -15.46 -9.41
C GLU A 39 -6.42 -15.83 -7.93
N TYR A 40 -5.37 -16.42 -7.36
CA TYR A 40 -5.42 -16.92 -5.99
C TYR A 40 -5.28 -15.79 -4.96
N TYR A 41 -4.26 -14.94 -5.10
CA TYR A 41 -3.99 -13.92 -4.09
C TYR A 41 -4.83 -12.67 -4.29
N LEU A 42 -4.78 -12.01 -5.46
CA LEU A 42 -5.48 -10.74 -5.64
C LEU A 42 -7.00 -10.93 -5.70
N ASN A 43 -7.50 -11.76 -6.60
CA ASN A 43 -8.95 -11.91 -6.80
C ASN A 43 -9.67 -12.56 -5.62
N ASN A 44 -9.02 -13.48 -4.90
CA ASN A 44 -9.66 -14.28 -3.86
C ASN A 44 -9.12 -14.00 -2.45
N PHE A 45 -7.89 -14.39 -2.16
CA PHE A 45 -7.40 -14.40 -0.78
C PHE A 45 -7.30 -13.01 -0.15
N ILE A 46 -6.64 -12.06 -0.82
CA ILE A 46 -6.42 -10.71 -0.30
C ILE A 46 -7.72 -9.90 -0.36
N SER A 47 -8.49 -9.97 -1.45
CA SER A 47 -9.75 -9.21 -1.58
C SER A 47 -10.76 -9.54 -0.47
N GLN A 48 -10.75 -10.79 0.01
CA GLN A 48 -11.60 -11.32 1.09
C GLN A 48 -11.04 -11.13 2.50
N GLY A 49 -10.01 -10.29 2.68
CA GLY A 49 -9.45 -9.97 4.00
C GLY A 49 -8.18 -10.74 4.35
N GLY A 50 -7.65 -11.58 3.46
CA GLY A 50 -6.36 -12.21 3.64
C GLY A 50 -5.19 -11.22 3.63
N SER A 51 -4.06 -11.65 4.16
CA SER A 51 -2.84 -10.87 4.23
C SER A 51 -1.63 -11.71 3.86
N LYS A 52 -0.67 -11.15 3.12
CA LYS A 52 0.52 -11.91 2.72
C LYS A 52 1.78 -11.07 2.56
N VAL A 53 2.92 -11.65 2.91
CA VAL A 53 4.23 -11.16 2.49
C VAL A 53 4.88 -12.21 1.60
N LYS A 54 5.44 -11.78 0.47
CA LYS A 54 6.23 -12.63 -0.43
C LYS A 54 7.56 -11.99 -0.77
N VAL A 55 8.52 -12.83 -1.13
CA VAL A 55 9.86 -12.43 -1.54
C VAL A 55 10.15 -13.00 -2.92
N ILE A 56 10.44 -12.15 -3.89
CA ILE A 56 10.92 -12.50 -5.21
C ILE A 56 12.44 -12.41 -5.20
N VAL A 57 13.12 -13.50 -5.55
CA VAL A 57 14.58 -13.54 -5.65
C VAL A 57 15.04 -14.00 -7.02
N GLY A 58 16.21 -13.51 -7.42
CA GLY A 58 16.91 -14.03 -8.57
C GLY A 58 18.07 -13.17 -9.03
N SER A 59 18.82 -13.69 -10.00
CA SER A 59 20.00 -13.04 -10.58
C SER A 59 19.69 -11.69 -11.24
N GLU A 60 20.71 -10.90 -11.54
CA GLU A 60 20.54 -9.66 -12.31
C GLU A 60 19.96 -9.96 -13.71
N GLY A 61 19.02 -9.12 -14.17
CA GLY A 61 18.39 -9.30 -15.48
C GLY A 61 17.30 -10.37 -15.56
N THR A 62 16.93 -11.05 -14.47
CA THR A 62 15.88 -12.09 -14.48
C THR A 62 14.44 -11.58 -14.52
N GLY A 63 14.23 -10.26 -14.71
CA GLY A 63 12.89 -9.68 -14.83
C GLY A 63 12.14 -9.45 -13.52
N LYS A 64 12.81 -9.42 -12.35
CA LYS A 64 12.17 -9.15 -11.04
C LYS A 64 11.33 -7.85 -11.03
N THR A 65 11.96 -6.73 -11.38
CA THR A 65 11.31 -5.42 -11.43
C THR A 65 10.16 -5.42 -12.43
N HIS A 66 10.35 -6.07 -13.59
CA HIS A 66 9.30 -6.24 -14.61
C HIS A 66 8.08 -7.00 -14.05
N LEU A 67 8.31 -8.12 -13.36
CA LEU A 67 7.25 -8.90 -12.71
C LEU A 67 6.52 -8.08 -11.65
N MET A 68 7.24 -7.32 -10.82
CA MET A 68 6.61 -6.43 -9.84
C MET A 68 5.73 -5.38 -10.49
N ARG A 69 6.17 -4.75 -11.59
CA ARG A 69 5.34 -3.82 -12.37
C ARG A 69 4.10 -4.49 -12.95
N CYS A 70 4.20 -5.76 -13.37
CA CYS A 70 3.03 -6.50 -13.85
C CYS A 70 2.00 -6.70 -12.73
N ILE A 71 2.45 -7.06 -11.53
CA ILE A 71 1.59 -7.19 -10.35
C ILE A 71 0.97 -5.85 -9.98
N GLU A 72 1.77 -4.77 -9.99
CA GLU A 72 1.30 -3.41 -9.74
C GLU A 72 0.15 -3.04 -10.67
N HIS A 73 0.32 -3.30 -11.97
CA HIS A 73 -0.71 -2.99 -12.96
C HIS A 73 -1.98 -3.78 -12.71
N GLU A 74 -1.86 -5.09 -12.54
CA GLU A 74 -3.02 -5.95 -12.34
C GLU A 74 -3.77 -5.60 -11.05
N ALA A 75 -3.03 -5.35 -9.96
CA ALA A 75 -3.62 -4.92 -8.70
C ALA A 75 -4.40 -3.60 -8.87
N ARG A 76 -3.84 -2.63 -9.62
CA ARG A 76 -4.53 -1.37 -9.91
C ARG A 76 -5.81 -1.58 -10.72
N ASP A 77 -5.77 -2.43 -11.75
CA ASP A 77 -6.95 -2.80 -12.56
C ASP A 77 -8.06 -3.42 -11.69
N GLN A 78 -7.68 -4.13 -10.63
CA GLN A 78 -8.59 -4.77 -9.68
C GLN A 78 -8.99 -3.86 -8.50
N GLY A 79 -8.69 -2.57 -8.57
CA GLY A 79 -9.11 -1.59 -7.57
C GLY A 79 -8.31 -1.66 -6.26
N TYR A 80 -7.08 -2.16 -6.28
CA TYR A 80 -6.16 -2.01 -5.15
C TYR A 80 -5.47 -0.65 -5.17
N VAL A 81 -5.17 -0.13 -3.98
CA VAL A 81 -4.12 0.88 -3.86
C VAL A 81 -2.77 0.18 -4.01
N THR A 82 -1.94 0.70 -4.90
CA THR A 82 -0.62 0.12 -5.21
C THR A 82 0.48 1.10 -4.86
N VAL A 83 1.49 0.64 -4.15
CA VAL A 83 2.69 1.42 -3.79
C VAL A 83 3.90 0.70 -4.34
N PHE A 84 4.74 1.38 -5.12
CA PHE A 84 5.97 0.83 -5.66
C PHE A 84 7.14 1.77 -5.37
N PHE A 85 8.26 1.25 -4.85
CA PHE A 85 9.51 1.99 -4.72
C PHE A 85 10.72 1.05 -4.65
N SER A 86 11.91 1.56 -5.04
CA SER A 86 13.17 0.83 -4.89
C SER A 86 13.91 1.31 -3.64
N LEU A 87 14.55 0.39 -2.91
CA LEU A 87 15.45 0.78 -1.82
C LEU A 87 16.81 1.30 -2.30
N ARG A 88 17.06 1.34 -3.61
CA ARG A 88 18.22 2.06 -4.18
C ARG A 88 18.00 3.56 -4.24
N ASP A 89 16.76 4.01 -4.13
CA ASP A 89 16.42 5.42 -4.15
C ASP A 89 17.00 6.13 -2.91
N SER A 90 17.88 7.12 -3.14
CA SER A 90 18.73 7.69 -2.09
C SER A 90 17.96 8.43 -0.98
N TYR A 91 16.69 8.76 -1.20
CA TYR A 91 15.86 9.51 -0.25
C TYR A 91 15.14 8.63 0.77
N PHE A 92 15.07 7.31 0.57
CA PHE A 92 14.33 6.41 1.45
C PHE A 92 15.19 5.28 2.00
N LYS A 93 15.04 5.02 3.29
CA LYS A 93 15.57 3.82 3.94
C LYS A 93 14.45 3.14 4.72
N LEU A 94 14.20 1.88 4.40
CA LEU A 94 13.35 1.03 5.22
C LEU A 94 14.09 0.73 6.52
N ASN A 95 13.77 1.42 7.61
CA ASN A 95 14.39 1.19 8.92
C ASN A 95 13.42 1.38 10.10
N ASP A 96 12.19 1.83 9.84
CA ASP A 96 11.10 1.80 10.80
C ASP A 96 9.75 1.82 10.10
N LEU A 97 8.69 1.42 10.81
CA LEU A 97 7.33 1.41 10.28
C LEU A 97 6.77 2.83 10.03
N THR A 98 7.29 3.86 10.72
CA THR A 98 6.83 5.25 10.53
C THR A 98 7.24 5.75 9.14
N SER A 99 8.48 5.50 8.72
CA SER A 99 8.96 5.87 7.39
C SER A 99 8.25 5.08 6.31
N LEU A 100 8.03 3.77 6.50
CA LEU A 100 7.25 2.95 5.58
C LEU A 100 5.81 3.48 5.42
N TYR A 101 5.13 3.79 6.51
CA TYR A 101 3.77 4.37 6.47
C TYR A 101 3.73 5.68 5.67
N LYS A 102 4.72 6.57 5.87
CA LYS A 102 4.82 7.83 5.13
C LYS A 102 5.09 7.61 3.65
N MET A 103 5.95 6.65 3.30
CA MET A 103 6.18 6.27 1.92
C MET A 103 4.88 5.76 1.26
N ILE A 104 4.15 4.88 1.94
CA ILE A 104 2.86 4.36 1.47
C ILE A 104 1.89 5.50 1.22
N THR A 105 1.63 6.33 2.24
CA THR A 105 0.66 7.44 2.14
C THR A 105 1.04 8.50 1.11
N SER A 106 2.33 8.67 0.79
CA SER A 106 2.79 9.60 -0.26
C SER A 106 2.41 9.17 -1.69
N GLN A 107 2.07 7.90 -1.90
CA GLN A 107 1.66 7.35 -3.20
C GLN A 107 0.15 7.07 -3.29
N ILE A 108 -0.62 7.39 -2.23
CA ILE A 108 -2.08 7.22 -2.24
C ILE A 108 -2.72 8.42 -2.92
N ASP A 109 -3.70 8.17 -3.80
CA ASP A 109 -4.61 9.21 -4.27
C ASP A 109 -5.55 9.63 -3.12
N LEU A 110 -5.14 10.67 -2.40
CA LEU A 110 -5.88 11.19 -1.26
C LEU A 110 -7.21 11.82 -1.67
N GLU A 111 -7.34 12.34 -2.90
CA GLU A 111 -8.63 12.86 -3.37
C GLU A 111 -9.60 11.72 -3.60
N GLU A 112 -9.16 10.63 -4.23
CA GLU A 112 -10.02 9.47 -4.44
C GLU A 112 -10.39 8.76 -3.13
N LEU A 113 -9.48 8.72 -2.15
CA LEU A 113 -9.81 8.29 -0.79
C LEU A 113 -10.95 9.14 -0.20
N VAL A 114 -10.87 10.47 -0.30
CA VAL A 114 -11.92 11.38 0.20
C VAL A 114 -13.23 11.14 -0.54
N ARG A 115 -13.20 11.02 -1.87
CA ARG A 115 -14.38 10.75 -2.70
C ARG A 115 -15.03 9.42 -2.31
N GLY A 116 -14.24 8.38 -2.09
CA GLY A 116 -14.72 7.07 -1.65
C GLY A 116 -15.44 7.10 -0.30
N LEU A 117 -14.86 7.77 0.70
CA LEU A 117 -15.50 7.94 2.01
C LEU A 117 -16.80 8.76 1.92
N CYS A 118 -16.82 9.77 1.05
CA CYS A 118 -18.00 10.58 0.80
C CYS A 118 -19.08 9.76 0.08
N ARG A 119 -18.76 9.00 -0.96
CA ARG A 119 -19.66 8.07 -1.65
C ARG A 119 -20.29 7.06 -0.70
N LYS A 120 -19.49 6.48 0.21
CA LYS A 120 -20.03 5.55 1.22
C LYS A 120 -21.08 6.22 2.10
N THR A 121 -20.82 7.43 2.56
CA THR A 121 -21.76 8.20 3.41
C THR A 121 -22.99 8.62 2.62
N ALA A 122 -22.81 9.08 1.38
CA ALA A 122 -23.87 9.50 0.48
C ALA A 122 -24.82 8.35 0.13
N GLY A 123 -24.30 7.15 -0.08
CA GLY A 123 -25.12 5.95 -0.32
C GLY A 123 -26.08 5.64 0.83
N VAL A 124 -25.65 5.85 2.08
CA VAL A 124 -26.53 5.71 3.26
C VAL A 124 -27.58 6.82 3.32
N LEU A 125 -27.26 8.02 2.81
CA LEU A 125 -28.21 9.12 2.63
C LEU A 125 -29.15 8.94 1.43
N GLY A 126 -29.01 7.86 0.66
CA GLY A 126 -29.84 7.59 -0.52
C GLY A 126 -29.31 8.17 -1.84
N TYR A 127 -28.08 8.67 -1.87
CA TYR A 127 -27.42 9.21 -3.06
C TYR A 127 -26.44 8.18 -3.63
N ASP A 128 -26.79 7.59 -4.77
CA ASP A 128 -25.88 6.69 -5.49
C ASP A 128 -24.80 7.46 -6.29
N ILE A 129 -23.89 6.70 -6.90
CA ILE A 129 -22.76 7.23 -7.67
C ILE A 129 -23.18 8.09 -8.88
N SER A 130 -24.36 7.84 -9.46
CA SER A 130 -24.87 8.62 -10.59
C SER A 130 -25.34 10.02 -10.17
N HIS A 131 -25.73 10.18 -8.90
CA HIS A 131 -26.17 11.45 -8.33
C HIS A 131 -25.04 12.21 -7.61
N TYR A 132 -24.09 11.48 -7.02
CA TYR A 132 -22.98 12.06 -6.25
C TYR A 132 -21.70 11.21 -6.31
N ASP A 133 -20.63 11.79 -6.87
CA ASP A 133 -19.35 11.12 -7.10
C ASP A 133 -18.28 11.41 -6.01
N GLY A 134 -18.65 12.14 -4.96
CA GLY A 134 -17.76 12.51 -3.85
C GLY A 134 -16.87 13.73 -4.11
N SER A 135 -16.83 14.29 -5.32
CA SER A 135 -15.90 15.37 -5.67
C SER A 135 -16.30 16.73 -5.09
N GLU A 136 -17.61 16.99 -5.04
CA GLU A 136 -18.20 18.26 -4.61
C GLU A 136 -18.93 18.17 -3.26
N ARG A 137 -19.56 19.29 -2.89
CA ARG A 137 -20.45 19.36 -1.72
C ARG A 137 -21.76 18.62 -2.02
N LEU A 138 -22.18 17.77 -1.11
CA LEU A 138 -23.50 17.13 -1.16
C LEU A 138 -24.60 18.08 -0.68
N LEU A 139 -24.28 19.00 0.23
CA LEU A 139 -25.25 19.88 0.88
C LEU A 139 -26.16 20.66 -0.09
N PRO A 140 -25.66 21.32 -1.16
CA PRO A 140 -26.52 22.03 -2.10
C PRO A 140 -27.54 21.11 -2.79
N LYS A 141 -27.13 19.89 -3.17
CA LYS A 141 -28.02 18.89 -3.80
C LYS A 141 -29.17 18.51 -2.87
N MET A 142 -28.88 18.22 -1.59
CA MET A 142 -29.92 17.91 -0.60
C MET A 142 -30.91 19.06 -0.40
N VAL A 143 -30.47 20.31 -0.56
CA VAL A 143 -31.35 21.49 -0.47
C VAL A 143 -32.21 21.62 -1.72
N GLU A 144 -31.66 21.35 -2.91
CA GLU A 144 -32.40 21.28 -4.17
C GLU A 144 -33.48 20.18 -4.13
N ASP A 145 -33.20 19.07 -3.45
CA ASP A 145 -34.14 17.96 -3.22
C ASP A 145 -35.21 18.26 -2.15
N GLY A 146 -35.27 19.50 -1.65
CA GLY A 146 -36.34 19.99 -0.79
C GLY A 146 -36.04 20.00 0.71
N MET A 147 -34.82 19.65 1.15
CA MET A 147 -34.43 19.81 2.55
C MET A 147 -34.07 21.26 2.89
N THR A 148 -34.34 21.68 4.13
CA THR A 148 -33.74 22.93 4.63
C THR A 148 -32.24 22.72 4.87
N LYS A 149 -31.44 23.77 4.66
CA LYS A 149 -29.97 23.71 4.88
C LYS A 149 -29.58 23.16 6.25
N VAL A 150 -30.29 23.58 7.31
CA VAL A 150 -30.02 23.13 8.69
C VAL A 150 -30.29 21.63 8.85
N THR A 151 -31.36 21.13 8.23
CA THR A 151 -31.71 19.71 8.28
C THR A 151 -30.70 18.88 7.50
N ALA A 152 -30.36 19.30 6.28
CA ALA A 152 -29.37 18.60 5.45
C ALA A 152 -27.98 18.54 6.12
N GLU A 153 -27.50 19.64 6.71
CA GLU A 153 -26.25 19.64 7.47
C GLU A 153 -26.28 18.67 8.67
N LYS A 154 -27.42 18.59 9.37
CA LYS A 154 -27.60 17.68 10.50
C LYS A 154 -27.60 16.22 10.03
N GLU A 155 -28.30 15.91 8.94
CA GLU A 155 -28.34 14.57 8.36
C GLU A 155 -26.96 14.10 7.89
N ILE A 156 -26.18 14.96 7.23
CA ILE A 156 -24.79 14.64 6.85
C ILE A 156 -23.95 14.30 8.08
N ARG A 157 -24.00 15.13 9.15
CA ARG A 157 -23.21 14.89 10.37
C ARG A 157 -23.63 13.61 11.09
N ASN A 158 -24.93 13.37 11.21
CA ASN A 158 -25.46 12.19 11.87
C ASN A 158 -25.06 10.92 11.10
N THR A 159 -25.21 10.94 9.78
CA THR A 159 -24.90 9.79 8.93
C THR A 159 -23.39 9.53 8.91
N ALA A 160 -22.56 10.57 8.75
CA ALA A 160 -21.10 10.40 8.86
C ALA A 160 -20.69 9.82 10.22
N SER A 161 -21.32 10.29 11.32
CA SER A 161 -21.06 9.72 12.64
C SER A 161 -21.46 8.25 12.71
N GLN A 162 -22.63 7.89 12.19
CA GLN A 162 -23.12 6.50 12.19
C GLN A 162 -22.25 5.58 11.34
N VAL A 163 -21.86 6.00 10.13
CA VAL A 163 -21.05 5.19 9.19
C VAL A 163 -19.69 4.82 9.79
N PHE A 164 -19.09 5.72 10.57
CA PHE A 164 -17.75 5.52 11.12
C PHE A 164 -17.73 5.17 12.61
N LYS A 165 -18.88 5.10 13.29
CA LYS A 165 -18.96 4.82 14.74
C LYS A 165 -18.41 3.44 15.09
N ASP A 166 -18.80 2.44 14.32
CA ASP A 166 -18.47 1.03 14.56
C ASP A 166 -17.36 0.54 13.60
N ALA A 167 -16.66 1.47 12.95
CA ALA A 167 -15.59 1.12 12.05
C ALA A 167 -14.34 0.66 12.83
N ASP A 168 -13.82 -0.50 12.48
CA ASP A 168 -12.71 -1.13 13.19
C ASP A 168 -11.33 -0.56 12.80
N PHE A 169 -11.20 0.75 12.56
CA PHE A 169 -9.88 1.40 12.38
C PHE A 169 -9.51 2.31 13.55
N GLY A 170 -10.30 2.27 14.62
CA GLY A 170 -10.06 2.96 15.88
C GLY A 170 -10.39 4.46 15.87
N SER A 171 -10.32 5.08 17.05
CA SER A 171 -10.99 6.36 17.33
C SER A 171 -10.41 7.54 16.55
N SER A 172 -9.09 7.64 16.42
CA SER A 172 -8.43 8.72 15.67
C SER A 172 -8.75 8.68 14.17
N PHE A 173 -8.76 7.48 13.57
CA PHE A 173 -9.14 7.33 12.16
C PHE A 173 -10.65 7.52 11.93
N SER A 174 -11.48 7.20 12.92
CA SER A 174 -12.92 7.54 12.91
C SER A 174 -13.16 9.04 12.96
N ALA A 175 -12.42 9.75 13.82
CA ALA A 175 -12.44 11.21 13.85
C ALA A 175 -11.95 11.82 12.52
N PHE A 176 -10.92 11.22 11.90
CA PHE A 176 -10.43 11.63 10.58
C PHE A 176 -11.51 11.44 9.51
N ALA A 177 -12.08 10.24 9.37
CA ALA A 177 -13.08 9.93 8.36
C ALA A 177 -14.32 10.82 8.50
N TYR A 178 -14.81 10.98 9.73
CA TYR A 178 -15.88 11.92 10.05
C TYR A 178 -15.53 13.35 9.64
N THR A 179 -14.36 13.84 10.01
CA THR A 179 -13.93 15.22 9.72
C THR A 179 -13.83 15.44 8.21
N VAL A 180 -13.20 14.53 7.48
CA VAL A 180 -13.04 14.60 6.02
C VAL A 180 -14.40 14.66 5.33
N VAL A 181 -15.30 13.73 5.64
CA VAL A 181 -16.62 13.66 5.02
C VAL A 181 -17.45 14.90 5.35
N LYS A 182 -17.51 15.29 6.63
CA LYS A 182 -18.23 16.47 7.10
C LYS A 182 -17.72 17.73 6.38
N GLU A 183 -16.41 17.93 6.32
CA GLU A 183 -15.83 19.12 5.68
C GLU A 183 -16.08 19.11 4.15
N ARG A 184 -15.83 17.98 3.45
CA ARG A 184 -16.07 17.85 2.01
C ARG A 184 -17.53 18.07 1.63
N MET A 185 -18.47 17.40 2.30
CA MET A 185 -19.87 17.43 1.93
C MET A 185 -20.58 18.75 2.25
N ILE A 186 -20.17 19.44 3.32
CA ILE A 186 -20.82 20.68 3.79
C ILE A 186 -20.11 21.92 3.24
N LYS A 187 -18.79 21.99 3.41
CA LYS A 187 -18.00 23.19 3.10
C LYS A 187 -17.19 23.07 1.81
N GLY A 188 -16.95 21.84 1.33
CA GLY A 188 -16.13 21.58 0.14
C GLY A 188 -14.64 21.52 0.49
N GLN A 189 -13.78 21.89 -0.46
CA GLN A 189 -12.35 22.01 -0.20
C GLN A 189 -12.08 23.18 0.74
N ASN A 190 -11.43 22.91 1.87
CA ASN A 190 -11.07 23.91 2.87
C ASN A 190 -9.80 23.53 3.64
N GLU A 191 -9.29 24.46 4.45
CA GLU A 191 -8.05 24.25 5.21
C GLU A 191 -8.17 23.11 6.24
N THR A 192 -9.31 22.93 6.90
CA THR A 192 -9.51 21.82 7.85
C THR A 192 -9.39 20.46 7.17
N LEU A 193 -9.93 20.32 5.95
CA LEU A 193 -9.79 19.12 5.14
C LEU A 193 -8.32 18.87 4.77
N LYS A 194 -7.61 19.90 4.30
CA LYS A 194 -6.17 19.79 3.99
C LYS A 194 -5.35 19.40 5.21
N THR A 195 -5.61 20.00 6.37
CA THR A 195 -4.97 19.67 7.64
C THR A 195 -5.24 18.21 8.05
N ALA A 196 -6.47 17.72 7.87
CA ALA A 196 -6.78 16.32 8.14
C ALA A 196 -5.98 15.38 7.23
N LEU A 197 -5.86 15.69 5.93
CA LEU A 197 -5.07 14.90 4.99
C LEU A 197 -3.57 14.90 5.34
N ARG A 198 -3.01 16.03 5.77
CA ARG A 198 -1.64 16.10 6.30
C ARG A 198 -1.43 15.20 7.52
N TRP A 199 -2.42 15.13 8.41
CA TRP A 199 -2.39 14.20 9.55
C TRP A 199 -2.37 12.75 9.09
N LEU A 200 -3.19 12.38 8.11
CA LEU A 200 -3.19 11.03 7.53
C LEU A 200 -1.82 10.70 6.92
N SER A 201 -1.15 11.65 6.27
CA SER A 201 0.22 11.51 5.75
C SER A 201 1.31 11.46 6.86
N GLY A 202 0.92 11.45 8.13
CA GLY A 202 1.85 11.34 9.26
C GLY A 202 2.60 12.64 9.58
N GLU A 203 2.11 13.79 9.14
CA GLU A 203 2.63 15.09 9.57
C GLU A 203 2.23 15.41 11.01
N LYS A 204 3.11 16.13 11.71
CA LYS A 204 2.83 16.60 13.06
C LYS A 204 2.02 17.89 12.99
N LEU A 205 0.74 17.78 13.32
CA LEU A 205 -0.14 18.94 13.43
C LEU A 205 0.23 19.84 14.63
N GLU A 206 0.06 21.14 14.43
CA GLU A 206 0.19 22.17 15.46
C GLU A 206 -0.93 22.08 16.52
N ARG A 207 -0.82 22.83 17.62
CA ARG A 207 -1.85 22.80 18.67
C ARG A 207 -3.21 23.27 18.17
N GLN A 208 -3.26 24.36 17.39
CA GLN A 208 -4.51 24.93 16.87
C GLN A 208 -5.16 24.01 15.83
N GLU A 209 -4.35 23.44 14.93
CA GLU A 209 -4.80 22.46 13.94
C GLU A 209 -5.47 21.24 14.58
N ARG A 210 -4.87 20.69 15.64
CA ARG A 210 -5.43 19.55 16.38
C ARG A 210 -6.73 19.89 17.10
N GLN A 211 -6.86 21.11 17.64
CA GLN A 211 -8.10 21.55 18.27
C GLN A 211 -9.23 21.73 17.26
N THR A 212 -8.90 22.13 16.04
CA THR A 212 -9.88 22.35 14.96
C THR A 212 -10.35 21.03 14.32
N THR A 213 -9.41 20.10 14.11
CA THR A 213 -9.68 18.79 13.47
C THR A 213 -10.05 17.69 14.46
N TYR A 214 -9.79 17.89 15.76
CA TYR A 214 -9.86 16.86 16.81
C TYR A 214 -8.91 15.67 16.61
N LEU A 215 -7.87 15.82 15.78
CA LEU A 215 -6.88 14.77 15.48
C LEU A 215 -5.65 14.91 16.38
N PHE A 216 -5.72 14.38 17.59
CA PHE A 216 -4.67 14.59 18.61
C PHE A 216 -3.51 13.59 18.55
N GLU A 217 -3.76 12.39 18.04
CA GLU A 217 -2.77 11.33 17.94
C GLU A 217 -1.66 11.70 16.94
N LYS A 218 -0.45 11.21 17.17
CA LYS A 218 0.71 11.42 16.28
C LYS A 218 1.27 10.08 15.88
N LEU A 219 1.70 9.96 14.62
CA LEU A 219 2.44 8.79 14.17
C LEU A 219 3.79 8.72 14.88
N GLN A 220 4.03 7.58 15.52
CA GLN A 220 5.22 7.24 16.31
C GLN A 220 5.57 5.76 16.08
N LYS A 221 6.79 5.36 16.44
CA LYS A 221 7.22 3.96 16.31
C LYS A 221 6.30 2.98 17.07
N SER A 222 5.75 3.39 18.22
CA SER A 222 4.88 2.57 19.07
C SER A 222 3.48 2.31 18.48
N ASN A 223 2.97 3.20 17.63
CA ASN A 223 1.63 3.08 17.03
C ASN A 223 1.63 2.94 15.51
N ALA A 224 2.79 2.98 14.84
CA ALA A 224 2.88 2.90 13.38
C ALA A 224 2.24 1.62 12.80
N ARG A 225 2.33 0.49 13.51
CA ARG A 225 1.65 -0.77 13.16
C ARG A 225 0.13 -0.61 13.18
N TYR A 226 -0.41 -0.02 14.23
CA TYR A 226 -1.84 0.30 14.34
C TYR A 226 -2.27 1.28 13.24
N TRP A 227 -1.48 2.33 12.97
CA TRP A 227 -1.77 3.29 11.89
C TRP A 227 -1.81 2.63 10.52
N LEU A 228 -0.88 1.72 10.23
CA LEU A 228 -0.88 0.98 8.95
C LEU A 228 -2.15 0.13 8.82
N ASN A 229 -2.54 -0.60 9.86
CA ASN A 229 -3.79 -1.36 9.85
C ASN A 229 -5.00 -0.44 9.64
N SER A 230 -5.11 0.63 10.43
CA SER A 230 -6.20 1.60 10.31
C SER A 230 -6.29 2.23 8.91
N LEU A 231 -5.16 2.49 8.27
CA LEU A 231 -5.10 2.98 6.90
C LEU A 231 -5.66 1.95 5.91
N ILE A 232 -5.26 0.69 6.00
CA ILE A 232 -5.75 -0.37 5.09
C ILE A 232 -7.26 -0.53 5.22
N ARG A 233 -7.76 -0.57 6.46
CA ARG A 233 -9.21 -0.63 6.75
C ARG A 233 -9.93 0.62 6.23
N LEU A 234 -9.35 1.81 6.38
CA LEU A 234 -9.90 3.05 5.82
C LEU A 234 -9.99 2.98 4.28
N LEU A 235 -8.97 2.44 3.60
CA LEU A 235 -8.99 2.24 2.15
C LEU A 235 -10.13 1.29 1.73
N LYS A 236 -10.33 0.18 2.44
CA LYS A 236 -11.48 -0.72 2.21
C LYS A 236 -12.81 0.01 2.40
N TYR A 237 -12.92 0.86 3.42
CA TYR A 237 -14.12 1.68 3.62
C TYR A 237 -14.36 2.68 2.48
N ALA A 238 -13.31 3.23 1.89
CA ALA A 238 -13.40 4.11 0.73
C ALA A 238 -13.72 3.36 -0.59
N GLY A 239 -13.76 2.02 -0.56
CA GLY A 239 -14.15 1.19 -1.71
C GLY A 239 -12.99 0.56 -2.48
N TRP A 240 -11.75 0.68 -1.99
CA TRP A 240 -10.61 -0.05 -2.55
C TRP A 240 -10.67 -1.53 -2.19
N SER A 241 -10.07 -2.39 -3.01
CA SER A 241 -9.96 -3.84 -2.79
C SER A 241 -8.96 -4.19 -1.69
N GLY A 242 -7.97 -3.33 -1.43
CA GLY A 242 -6.92 -3.50 -0.43
C GLY A 242 -5.68 -2.66 -0.73
N LEU A 243 -4.55 -3.02 -0.12
CA LEU A 243 -3.26 -2.37 -0.32
C LEU A 243 -2.19 -3.38 -0.78
N VAL A 244 -1.52 -3.06 -1.89
CA VAL A 244 -0.40 -3.81 -2.46
C VAL A 244 0.86 -2.96 -2.36
N VAL A 245 1.86 -3.42 -1.61
CA VAL A 245 3.15 -2.74 -1.42
C VAL A 245 4.26 -3.54 -2.09
N LEU A 246 4.95 -2.92 -3.03
CA LEU A 246 5.99 -3.51 -3.85
C LEU A 246 7.31 -2.78 -3.56
N ILE A 247 8.25 -3.48 -2.92
CA ILE A 247 9.54 -2.92 -2.53
C ILE A 247 10.65 -3.65 -3.31
N ASP A 248 11.30 -2.93 -4.20
CA ASP A 248 12.36 -3.47 -5.06
C ASP A 248 13.77 -3.25 -4.48
N ASP A 249 14.74 -4.00 -5.01
CA ASP A 249 16.17 -3.93 -4.70
C ASP A 249 16.51 -4.01 -3.20
N VAL A 250 15.79 -4.82 -2.45
CA VAL A 250 16.02 -5.01 -1.01
C VAL A 250 17.40 -5.61 -0.72
N ASP A 251 18.07 -6.22 -1.72
CA ASP A 251 19.48 -6.63 -1.60
C ASP A 251 20.45 -5.48 -1.28
N ILE A 252 20.04 -4.22 -1.44
CA ILE A 252 20.81 -3.04 -1.01
C ILE A 252 21.27 -3.13 0.47
N ILE A 253 20.52 -3.83 1.33
CA ILE A 253 20.88 -4.03 2.75
C ILE A 253 22.23 -4.73 2.92
N THR A 254 22.64 -5.52 1.92
CA THR A 254 23.93 -6.24 1.90
C THR A 254 25.02 -5.48 1.14
N ARG A 255 24.68 -4.44 0.39
CA ARG A 255 25.58 -3.79 -0.57
C ARG A 255 26.40 -2.67 0.06
N ARG A 256 27.53 -2.40 -0.59
CA ARG A 256 28.40 -1.24 -0.32
C ARG A 256 28.22 -0.18 -1.38
N SER A 257 28.34 1.07 -0.95
CA SER A 257 28.46 2.23 -1.84
C SER A 257 29.76 2.11 -2.64
N PRO A 258 29.71 2.20 -3.98
CA PRO A 258 30.92 2.22 -4.81
C PRO A 258 31.87 3.37 -4.48
N GLU A 259 31.33 4.52 -4.08
CA GLU A 259 32.09 5.74 -3.80
C GLU A 259 32.79 5.71 -2.45
N THR A 260 32.11 5.25 -1.40
CA THR A 260 32.63 5.31 -0.02
C THR A 260 33.16 3.97 0.49
N ALA A 261 32.92 2.89 -0.25
CA ALA A 261 33.15 1.49 0.18
C ALA A 261 32.44 1.10 1.50
N ARG A 262 31.55 1.95 2.03
CA ARG A 262 30.74 1.70 3.24
C ARG A 262 29.45 1.00 2.87
N TYR A 263 28.93 0.18 3.77
CA TYR A 263 27.61 -0.43 3.60
C TYR A 263 26.50 0.64 3.65
N TYR A 264 25.48 0.49 2.80
CA TYR A 264 24.30 1.36 2.83
C TYR A 264 23.51 1.24 4.13
N TYR A 265 23.53 0.04 4.71
CA TYR A 265 22.86 -0.33 5.94
C TYR A 265 23.84 -0.76 7.04
N THR A 266 23.60 -0.23 8.25
CA THR A 266 24.28 -0.69 9.46
C THR A 266 23.68 -2.03 9.92
N PRO A 267 24.40 -2.84 10.72
CA PRO A 267 23.85 -4.09 11.25
C PRO A 267 22.52 -3.90 12.01
N ASN A 268 22.36 -2.80 12.75
CA ASN A 268 21.10 -2.52 13.44
C ASN A 268 19.97 -2.20 12.46
N ALA A 269 20.22 -1.40 11.42
CA ALA A 269 19.21 -1.11 10.40
C ALA A 269 18.76 -2.38 9.64
N ILE A 270 19.67 -3.36 9.45
CA ILE A 270 19.30 -4.66 8.86
C ILE A 270 18.35 -5.42 9.80
N LYS A 271 18.64 -5.44 11.11
CA LYS A 271 17.72 -6.02 12.10
C LYS A 271 16.36 -5.33 12.10
N ASP A 272 16.34 -4.00 12.00
CA ASP A 272 15.10 -3.23 11.92
C ASP A 272 14.29 -3.60 10.66
N VAL A 273 14.93 -3.73 9.49
CA VAL A 273 14.28 -4.23 8.26
C VAL A 273 13.69 -5.61 8.49
N CYS A 274 14.49 -6.54 9.02
CA CYS A 274 14.04 -7.92 9.22
C CYS A 274 12.89 -8.00 10.23
N GLU A 275 12.93 -7.18 11.28
CA GLU A 275 11.89 -7.10 12.29
C GLU A 275 10.59 -6.53 11.73
N ILE A 276 10.64 -5.50 10.87
CA ILE A 276 9.47 -4.98 10.15
C ILE A 276 8.83 -6.10 9.34
N ILE A 277 9.60 -6.80 8.51
CA ILE A 277 9.08 -7.86 7.65
C ILE A 277 8.49 -8.99 8.50
N ARG A 278 9.18 -9.41 9.57
CA ARG A 278 8.71 -10.43 10.51
C ARG A 278 7.38 -10.04 11.15
N GLN A 279 7.24 -8.80 11.62
CA GLN A 279 6.01 -8.29 12.20
C GLN A 279 4.86 -8.34 11.20
N LEU A 280 5.08 -7.89 9.97
CA LEU A 280 4.06 -7.93 8.91
C LEU A 280 3.64 -9.36 8.52
N ILE A 281 4.55 -10.33 8.60
CA ILE A 281 4.22 -11.76 8.40
C ILE A 281 3.35 -12.29 9.55
N ASP A 282 3.61 -11.88 10.78
CA ASP A 282 2.82 -12.32 11.95
C ASP A 282 1.45 -11.63 12.05
N ASP A 283 1.31 -10.50 11.37
CA ASP A 283 0.13 -9.64 11.40
C ASP A 283 -0.99 -10.04 10.45
N THR A 284 -0.99 -11.28 9.95
CA THR A 284 -1.90 -11.65 8.87
C THR A 284 -3.38 -11.50 9.23
N GLU A 285 -3.72 -11.63 10.52
CA GLU A 285 -5.08 -11.43 11.03
C GLU A 285 -5.44 -9.96 11.25
N LEU A 286 -4.45 -9.08 11.42
CA LEU A 286 -4.67 -7.65 11.64
C LEU A 286 -4.63 -6.88 10.33
N LEU A 287 -3.71 -7.20 9.42
CA LEU A 287 -3.53 -6.51 8.13
C LEU A 287 -4.47 -7.09 7.06
N GLU A 288 -5.77 -6.97 7.28
CA GLU A 288 -6.77 -7.48 6.34
C GLU A 288 -6.67 -6.81 4.97
N SER A 289 -6.69 -7.59 3.89
CA SER A 289 -6.59 -7.09 2.51
C SER A 289 -5.26 -6.39 2.18
N PHE A 290 -4.16 -6.94 2.67
CA PHE A 290 -2.81 -6.41 2.48
C PHE A 290 -1.87 -7.42 1.83
N VAL A 291 -1.10 -7.00 0.84
CA VAL A 291 0.02 -7.80 0.35
C VAL A 291 1.28 -6.95 0.21
N MET A 292 2.39 -7.48 0.73
CA MET A 292 3.73 -6.93 0.50
C MET A 292 4.55 -7.89 -0.34
N ILE A 293 5.23 -7.38 -1.35
CA ILE A 293 6.19 -8.13 -2.15
C ILE A 293 7.54 -7.43 -2.10
N LEU A 294 8.54 -8.16 -1.65
CA LEU A 294 9.93 -7.74 -1.58
C LEU A 294 10.69 -8.36 -2.75
N SER A 295 11.57 -7.62 -3.40
CA SER A 295 12.41 -8.11 -4.49
C SER A 295 13.88 -7.88 -4.18
N GLY A 296 14.73 -8.84 -4.54
CA GLY A 296 16.18 -8.68 -4.42
C GLY A 296 16.99 -9.82 -5.00
N ARG A 297 18.31 -9.72 -4.87
CA ARG A 297 19.26 -10.78 -5.20
C ARG A 297 19.47 -11.74 -4.02
N TYR A 298 19.99 -12.94 -4.29
CA TYR A 298 20.25 -13.98 -3.29
C TYR A 298 20.97 -13.55 -2.01
N PRO A 299 21.98 -12.65 -2.02
CA PRO A 299 22.62 -12.19 -0.78
C PRO A 299 21.64 -11.62 0.25
N MET A 300 20.53 -11.02 -0.21
CA MET A 300 19.45 -10.57 0.67
C MET A 300 18.91 -11.70 1.55
N LEU A 301 18.81 -12.93 1.04
CA LEU A 301 18.37 -14.09 1.80
C LEU A 301 19.55 -14.76 2.51
N GLU A 302 20.60 -15.07 1.76
CA GLU A 302 21.61 -16.07 2.11
C GLU A 302 22.75 -15.56 2.97
N ASP A 303 23.02 -14.25 2.99
CA ASP A 303 24.12 -13.70 3.77
C ASP A 303 23.83 -13.85 5.28
N GLU A 304 24.61 -14.69 5.95
CA GLU A 304 24.45 -15.02 7.37
C GLU A 304 24.73 -13.84 8.32
N LYS A 305 25.34 -12.76 7.82
CA LYS A 305 25.69 -11.57 8.62
C LYS A 305 24.83 -10.35 8.29
N ARG A 306 24.33 -10.25 7.05
CA ARG A 306 23.68 -9.04 6.52
C ARG A 306 22.40 -9.30 5.74
N GLY A 307 22.08 -10.55 5.41
CA GLY A 307 20.82 -10.95 4.79
C GLY A 307 19.79 -11.39 5.83
N PHE A 308 18.65 -11.90 5.38
CA PHE A 308 17.55 -12.35 6.23
C PHE A 308 17.94 -13.54 7.09
N LYS A 309 18.86 -14.41 6.64
CA LYS A 309 19.44 -15.48 7.47
C LYS A 309 20.13 -14.97 8.73
N SER A 310 20.61 -13.72 8.74
CA SER A 310 21.20 -13.12 9.95
C SER A 310 20.18 -12.82 11.05
N TYR A 311 18.88 -12.91 10.75
CA TYR A 311 17.77 -12.67 11.68
C TYR A 311 16.85 -13.89 11.74
N GLU A 312 17.15 -14.82 12.65
CA GLU A 312 16.52 -16.13 12.77
C GLU A 312 14.98 -16.07 12.83
N ALA A 313 14.42 -15.10 13.55
CA ALA A 313 12.97 -14.98 13.70
C ALA A 313 12.24 -14.72 12.38
N LEU A 314 12.84 -13.93 11.46
CA LEU A 314 12.30 -13.76 10.10
C LEU A 314 12.58 -15.02 9.27
N TRP A 315 13.81 -15.54 9.34
CA TRP A 315 14.21 -16.69 8.53
C TRP A 315 13.33 -17.91 8.74
N MET A 316 12.99 -18.24 10.00
CA MET A 316 12.10 -19.37 10.33
C MET A 316 10.70 -19.25 9.70
N ARG A 317 10.19 -18.02 9.54
CA ARG A 317 8.88 -17.79 8.92
C ARG A 317 8.94 -17.98 7.41
N LEU A 318 9.98 -17.44 6.77
CA LEU A 318 10.18 -17.57 5.32
C LEU A 318 10.54 -19.01 4.90
N GLN A 319 11.29 -19.74 5.75
CA GLN A 319 11.71 -21.12 5.50
C GLN A 319 10.56 -22.12 5.52
N SER A 320 9.42 -21.81 6.17
CA SER A 320 8.26 -22.70 6.22
C SER A 320 7.68 -23.04 4.82
N GLY A 321 8.01 -22.25 3.79
CA GLY A 321 7.70 -22.52 2.38
C GLY A 321 8.74 -23.36 1.61
N LEU A 322 9.87 -23.74 2.22
CA LEU A 322 10.99 -24.45 1.58
C LEU A 322 10.88 -25.98 1.69
N VAL A 323 9.70 -26.55 1.43
CA VAL A 323 9.64 -27.98 1.11
C VAL A 323 10.37 -28.15 -0.23
N THR A 324 11.43 -28.97 -0.25
CA THR A 324 12.17 -29.30 -1.48
C THR A 324 11.27 -30.14 -2.39
N VAL A 325 10.44 -29.47 -3.19
CA VAL A 325 9.64 -30.09 -4.23
C VAL A 325 10.41 -29.95 -5.55
N ASN A 326 10.54 -31.04 -6.32
CA ASN A 326 11.14 -31.04 -7.66
C ASN A 326 10.31 -30.25 -8.71
N ARG A 327 9.38 -29.41 -8.28
CA ARG A 327 8.48 -28.60 -9.12
C ARG A 327 8.36 -27.21 -8.50
N PHE A 328 8.25 -26.21 -9.37
CA PHE A 328 8.06 -24.82 -8.96
C PHE A 328 6.81 -24.67 -8.07
N ASN A 329 7.02 -24.28 -6.81
CA ASN A 329 5.94 -24.13 -5.84
C ASN A 329 5.34 -22.71 -5.91
N ARG A 330 4.18 -22.58 -6.56
CA ARG A 330 3.49 -21.29 -6.72
C ARG A 330 3.02 -20.68 -5.40
N PHE A 331 2.81 -21.49 -4.37
CA PHE A 331 2.40 -21.04 -3.04
C PHE A 331 3.57 -20.59 -2.16
N ALA A 332 4.81 -20.88 -2.55
CA ALA A 332 5.99 -20.54 -1.76
C ALA A 332 6.06 -19.04 -1.46
N ASP A 333 6.52 -18.72 -0.26
CA ASP A 333 6.72 -17.33 0.17
C ASP A 333 7.98 -16.73 -0.45
N ILE A 334 8.91 -17.58 -0.87
CA ILE A 334 10.06 -17.21 -1.68
C ILE A 334 9.84 -17.72 -3.10
N VAL A 335 9.81 -16.80 -4.06
CA VAL A 335 9.65 -17.07 -5.48
C VAL A 335 11.01 -16.90 -6.15
N ASN A 336 11.56 -17.99 -6.70
CA ASN A 336 12.83 -17.96 -7.40
C ASN A 336 12.62 -17.74 -8.91
N MET A 337 13.05 -16.57 -9.41
CA MET A 337 12.98 -16.20 -10.83
C MET A 337 13.97 -16.96 -11.70
N ASP A 338 15.10 -17.43 -11.17
CA ASP A 338 16.04 -18.24 -11.97
C ASP A 338 15.48 -19.64 -12.26
N ASP A 339 14.66 -20.18 -11.34
CA ASP A 339 13.96 -21.45 -11.58
C ASP A 339 12.79 -21.28 -12.54
N PHE A 340 12.14 -20.11 -12.50
CA PHE A 340 11.11 -19.73 -13.46
C PHE A 340 11.64 -19.68 -14.90
N LEU A 341 12.85 -19.17 -15.13
CA LEU A 341 13.47 -19.13 -16.46
C LEU A 341 13.88 -20.51 -17.00
N LYS A 342 13.99 -21.53 -16.14
CA LYS A 342 14.36 -22.90 -16.52
C LYS A 342 13.15 -23.79 -16.78
N ALA A 343 11.98 -23.42 -16.25
CA ALA A 343 10.71 -24.11 -16.43
C ALA A 343 10.09 -23.75 -17.78
#